data_AF-A0A7I9V5F9-F1
#
_entry.id   AF-A0A7I9V5F9-F1
#
_cell.length_a   1.000
_cell.length_b   1.000
_cell.length_c   1.000
_cell.angle_alpha   90.00
_cell.angle_beta   90.00
_cell.angle_gamma   90.00
#
_symmetry.space_group_name_H-M   'P 1'
#
loop_
_entity.id
_entity.type
_entity.pdbx_description
1 polymer ?
#
loop_
_entity_poly.entity_id
_entity_poly.type
_entity_poly.pdbx_seq_one_letter_code
_entity_poly.pdbx_strand_id
1 'polypeptide(L)'
;MVGDGPPSSDLNFTIAYNAALQSRARRLLDIVMIHESRGRPRKFLPSQFFALAYLTVLAHRPLHYTQIYETYCGLTPDQRETLGLRDDLHYDQVRYFGERVKQLVVAGRVEMVDLMNGIFDAQIPARTTMSVSVDSTDYETYGRIRAFWSADRDPAPTSHDQAQSDVVELKSRRTGWPLLGDDGRPQRTKDPDARDGHRSAHNNRASGPFVGYDLTLGVNTRPYGSKTTVPNYIVSANLTPAGSHHAKAAQPMIDLLQARGHTITDVPADRAYNYAKPELWTQRLRDNGIEPVFDLTKKQRTPKPGPIHGTVVIDGTLFTQALPENLRHLPAHSRDMTVEKHQELAERYDERYANYGYKPMTTRNRRTRFRGPVRADRATSPIRCPNTPYSMRGSQDRPTTTCASRCGCSGTVTLPDSYLPNIRQRNPYGTTKWFKDYYRRNAVESANSQLRDAQPLERGYTRVFGRIKNAFLLGFTIFAHNQRCIVNHFHLRRQNVPPQFPLTHRPLTPDTQAPAPRHTTTRPRAPSG
;
A
#
# COMPACT_ATOMS: atom_id res chain seq x y z
N MET A 1 11.05 0.47 -44.42
CA MET A 1 9.72 -0.03 -44.06
C MET A 1 9.05 1.03 -43.20
N VAL A 2 8.05 1.70 -43.74
CA VAL A 2 7.28 2.76 -43.07
C VAL A 2 6.46 2.13 -41.95
N GLY A 3 6.48 2.73 -40.76
CA GLY A 3 6.01 2.10 -39.52
C GLY A 3 4.49 2.07 -39.37
N ASP A 4 3.94 0.85 -39.29
CA ASP A 4 2.52 0.58 -38.98
C ASP A 4 2.21 0.64 -37.46
N GLY A 5 2.93 1.48 -36.70
CA GLY A 5 2.65 1.67 -35.27
C GLY A 5 1.37 2.49 -35.07
N PRO A 6 0.50 2.18 -34.09
CA PRO A 6 -0.73 2.94 -33.88
C PRO A 6 -0.41 4.40 -33.53
N PRO A 7 -1.14 5.38 -34.10
CA PRO A 7 -0.87 6.80 -33.89
C PRO A 7 -1.07 7.18 -32.42
N SER A 8 -0.18 8.04 -31.90
CA SER A 8 -0.29 8.60 -30.55
C SER A 8 -1.05 9.92 -30.58
N SER A 9 -2.00 10.14 -29.66
CA SER A 9 -2.70 11.42 -29.56
C SER A 9 -1.77 12.51 -29.02
N ASP A 10 -1.88 13.73 -29.53
CA ASP A 10 -1.02 14.87 -29.12
C ASP A 10 -1.10 15.16 -27.62
N LEU A 11 -2.27 14.92 -27.01
CA LEU A 11 -2.44 15.04 -25.55
C LEU A 11 -1.59 14.02 -24.80
N ASN A 12 -1.63 12.74 -25.19
CA ASN A 12 -0.84 11.69 -24.54
C ASN A 12 0.65 11.93 -24.76
N PHE A 13 1.05 12.37 -25.96
CA PHE A 13 2.42 12.77 -26.25
C PHE A 13 2.89 13.89 -25.33
N THR A 14 2.11 14.95 -25.18
CA THR A 14 2.44 16.09 -24.30
C THR A 14 2.58 15.65 -22.84
N ILE A 15 1.65 14.83 -22.34
CA ILE A 15 1.71 14.30 -20.96
C ILE A 15 2.98 13.46 -20.77
N ALA A 16 3.27 12.54 -21.69
CA ALA A 16 4.43 11.67 -21.62
C ALA A 16 5.75 12.42 -21.72
N TYR A 17 5.84 13.41 -22.62
CA TYR A 17 7.01 14.26 -22.78
C TYR A 17 7.30 15.06 -21.50
N ASN A 18 6.27 15.72 -20.94
CA ASN A 18 6.40 16.47 -19.69
C ASN A 18 6.75 15.56 -18.51
N ALA A 19 6.15 14.37 -18.43
CA ALA A 19 6.47 13.38 -17.41
C ALA A 19 7.93 12.91 -17.51
N ALA A 20 8.44 12.70 -18.74
CA ALA A 20 9.84 12.39 -18.96
C ALA A 20 10.74 13.49 -18.41
N LEU A 21 10.52 14.77 -18.75
CA LEU A 21 11.33 15.89 -18.26
C LEU A 21 11.29 16.03 -16.72
N GLN A 22 10.14 15.80 -16.11
CA GLN A 22 9.94 15.97 -14.67
C GLN A 22 10.39 14.75 -13.84
N SER A 23 10.55 13.57 -14.45
CA SER A 23 10.98 12.35 -13.76
C SER A 23 12.35 12.51 -13.08
N ARG A 24 12.39 12.20 -11.78
CA ARG A 24 13.64 12.16 -11.01
C ARG A 24 14.54 11.00 -11.44
N ALA A 25 13.95 9.83 -11.69
CA ALA A 25 14.66 8.65 -12.17
C ALA A 25 15.38 8.92 -13.49
N ARG A 26 14.71 9.59 -14.42
CA ARG A 26 15.32 10.03 -15.68
C ARG A 26 16.51 10.95 -15.44
N ARG A 27 16.39 11.93 -14.52
CA ARG A 27 17.50 12.85 -14.18
C ARG A 27 18.69 12.13 -13.58
N LEU A 28 18.44 11.20 -12.67
CA LEU A 28 19.48 10.37 -12.07
C LEU A 28 20.22 9.55 -13.14
N LEU A 29 19.49 8.85 -14.01
CA LEU A 29 20.09 8.06 -15.10
C LEU A 29 20.88 8.93 -16.07
N ASP A 30 20.39 10.13 -16.38
CA ASP A 30 21.10 11.07 -17.23
C ASP A 30 22.49 11.40 -16.70
N ILE A 31 22.57 11.81 -15.43
CA ILE A 31 23.81 12.19 -14.76
C ILE A 31 24.78 11.00 -14.76
N VAL A 32 24.32 9.84 -14.29
CA VAL A 32 25.16 8.66 -14.17
C VAL A 32 25.66 8.17 -15.55
N MET A 33 24.78 8.16 -16.56
CA MET A 33 25.15 7.74 -17.90
C MET A 33 26.05 8.77 -18.62
N ILE A 34 25.96 10.07 -18.32
CA ILE A 34 26.94 11.08 -18.80
C ILE A 34 28.35 10.69 -18.31
N HIS A 35 28.49 10.50 -17.00
CA HIS A 35 29.79 10.23 -16.38
C HIS A 35 30.45 8.96 -16.93
N GLU A 36 29.68 7.91 -17.23
CA GLU A 36 30.23 6.66 -17.75
C GLU A 36 30.57 6.69 -19.24
N SER A 37 30.00 7.62 -20.02
CA SER A 37 30.09 7.60 -21.48
C SER A 37 31.41 8.20 -22.04
N ARG A 38 32.30 8.75 -21.20
CA ARG A 38 33.67 9.25 -21.55
C ARG A 38 33.78 9.91 -22.95
N GLY A 39 32.83 10.78 -23.30
CA GLY A 39 32.85 11.53 -24.58
C GLY A 39 32.29 10.82 -25.81
N ARG A 40 31.77 9.58 -25.71
CA ARG A 40 31.03 8.95 -26.83
C ARG A 40 29.63 9.54 -26.97
N PRO A 41 29.18 9.95 -28.17
CA PRO A 41 27.81 10.40 -28.40
C PRO A 41 26.81 9.28 -28.04
N ARG A 42 25.79 9.62 -27.24
CA ARG A 42 24.71 8.69 -26.91
C ARG A 42 23.67 8.69 -28.02
N LYS A 43 23.47 7.54 -28.65
CA LYS A 43 22.45 7.35 -29.70
C LYS A 43 21.02 7.26 -29.16
N PHE A 44 20.84 7.02 -27.86
CA PHE A 44 19.52 6.90 -27.24
C PHE A 44 19.56 7.36 -25.79
N LEU A 45 18.80 8.41 -25.48
CA LEU A 45 18.87 9.14 -24.22
C LEU A 45 17.80 8.65 -23.23
N PRO A 46 18.04 8.79 -21.91
CA PRO A 46 17.03 8.53 -20.90
C PRO A 46 15.72 9.29 -21.11
N SER A 47 15.76 10.56 -21.54
CA SER A 47 14.54 11.32 -21.88
C SER A 47 13.70 10.65 -22.96
N GLN A 48 14.35 10.13 -24.01
CA GLN A 48 13.70 9.46 -25.13
C GLN A 48 13.07 8.13 -24.70
N PHE A 49 13.81 7.29 -23.97
CA PHE A 49 13.25 6.05 -23.44
C PHE A 49 12.04 6.30 -22.54
N PHE A 50 12.15 7.27 -21.62
CA PHE A 50 11.07 7.58 -20.69
C PHE A 50 9.82 8.09 -21.41
N ALA A 51 9.96 9.01 -22.36
CA ALA A 51 8.81 9.51 -23.13
C ALA A 51 8.11 8.38 -23.89
N LEU A 52 8.86 7.50 -24.55
CA LEU A 52 8.30 6.33 -25.24
C LEU A 52 7.61 5.37 -24.26
N ALA A 53 8.22 5.07 -23.11
CA ALA A 53 7.65 4.18 -22.11
C ALA A 53 6.37 4.74 -21.47
N TYR A 54 6.32 6.04 -21.15
CA TYR A 54 5.09 6.71 -20.69
C TYR A 54 3.99 6.67 -21.75
N LEU A 55 4.33 6.92 -23.02
CA LEU A 55 3.38 6.80 -24.13
C LEU A 55 2.82 5.38 -24.24
N THR A 56 3.67 4.35 -24.11
CA THR A 56 3.24 2.95 -24.17
C THR A 56 2.18 2.65 -23.11
N VAL A 57 2.40 3.05 -21.85
CA VAL A 57 1.44 2.78 -20.76
C VAL A 57 0.18 3.64 -20.82
N LEU A 58 0.29 4.89 -21.29
CA LEU A 58 -0.87 5.76 -21.51
C LEU A 58 -1.75 5.25 -22.65
N ALA A 59 -1.16 4.52 -23.61
CA ALA A 59 -1.89 3.78 -24.64
C ALA A 59 -2.41 2.41 -24.15
N HIS A 60 -2.33 2.11 -22.86
CA HIS A 60 -2.78 0.84 -22.26
C HIS A 60 -2.12 -0.41 -22.86
N ARG A 61 -0.88 -0.28 -23.36
CA ARG A 61 -0.12 -1.40 -23.90
C ARG A 61 0.76 -2.04 -22.84
N PRO A 62 1.03 -3.36 -22.95
CA PRO A 62 1.96 -4.02 -22.05
C PRO A 62 3.38 -3.46 -22.24
N LEU A 63 4.16 -3.43 -21.17
CA LEU A 63 5.52 -2.90 -21.16
C LEU A 63 6.53 -3.92 -21.64
N HIS A 64 6.45 -4.25 -22.93
CA HIS A 64 7.50 -5.01 -23.63
C HIS A 64 8.41 -4.02 -24.35
N TYR A 65 9.71 -4.33 -24.46
CA TYR A 65 10.61 -3.49 -25.25
C TYR A 65 10.17 -3.40 -26.73
N THR A 66 9.50 -4.44 -27.24
CA THR A 66 8.90 -4.41 -28.60
C THR A 66 7.77 -3.39 -28.68
N GLN A 67 6.92 -3.30 -27.66
CA GLN A 67 5.82 -2.33 -27.60
C GLN A 67 6.31 -0.89 -27.44
N ILE A 68 7.39 -0.68 -26.68
CA ILE A 68 8.07 0.62 -26.59
C ILE A 68 8.67 1.01 -27.96
N TYR A 69 9.27 0.05 -28.66
CA TYR A 69 9.77 0.28 -30.02
C TYR A 69 8.65 0.55 -31.02
N GLU A 70 7.54 -0.20 -30.99
CA GLU A 70 6.36 0.06 -31.80
C GLU A 70 5.73 1.44 -31.50
N THR A 71 5.86 1.92 -30.25
CA THR A 71 5.47 3.29 -29.89
C THR A 71 6.28 4.32 -30.67
N TYR A 72 7.60 4.13 -30.78
CA TYR A 72 8.44 4.97 -31.63
C TYR A 72 8.02 4.93 -33.10
N CYS A 73 7.75 3.73 -33.64
CA CYS A 73 7.32 3.57 -35.03
C CYS A 73 6.04 4.36 -35.35
N GLY A 74 5.12 4.49 -34.39
CA GLY A 74 3.88 5.24 -34.53
C GLY A 74 3.95 6.75 -34.26
N LEU A 75 5.13 7.30 -33.93
CA LEU A 75 5.31 8.75 -33.76
C LEU A 75 5.33 9.48 -35.10
N THR A 76 4.71 10.66 -35.14
CA THR A 76 4.82 11.59 -36.28
C THR A 76 6.23 12.17 -36.40
N PRO A 77 6.64 12.69 -37.58
CA PRO A 77 7.93 13.37 -37.75
C PRO A 77 8.16 14.48 -36.70
N ASP A 78 7.17 15.33 -36.46
CA ASP A 78 7.27 16.44 -35.49
C ASP A 78 7.45 15.93 -34.05
N GLN A 79 6.74 14.84 -33.69
CA GLN A 79 6.89 14.20 -32.38
C GLN A 79 8.30 13.61 -32.21
N ARG A 80 8.87 12.99 -33.26
CA ARG A 80 10.24 12.47 -33.23
C ARG A 80 11.26 13.59 -33.13
N GLU A 81 11.08 14.67 -33.88
CA GLU A 81 11.92 15.86 -33.80
C GLU A 81 11.89 16.47 -32.39
N THR A 82 10.71 16.60 -31.79
CA THR A 82 10.53 17.09 -30.41
C THR A 82 11.28 16.23 -29.39
N LEU A 83 11.34 14.91 -29.59
CA LEU A 83 12.11 13.99 -28.75
C LEU A 83 13.62 13.97 -29.08
N GLY A 84 14.06 14.68 -30.12
CA GLY A 84 15.43 14.62 -30.64
C GLY A 84 15.79 13.27 -31.26
N LEU A 85 14.80 12.49 -31.70
CA LEU A 85 14.97 11.21 -32.39
C LEU A 85 15.07 11.45 -33.90
N ARG A 86 16.20 12.04 -34.33
CA ARG A 86 16.47 12.38 -35.74
C ARG A 86 16.99 11.19 -36.56
N ASP A 87 17.69 10.28 -35.90
CA ASP A 87 18.14 9.02 -36.48
C ASP A 87 17.12 7.91 -36.22
N ASP A 88 17.15 6.88 -37.07
CA ASP A 88 16.33 5.69 -36.85
C ASP A 88 16.71 5.00 -35.53
N LEU A 89 15.74 4.90 -34.63
CA LEU A 89 15.84 4.06 -33.44
C LEU A 89 15.69 2.60 -33.86
N HIS A 90 16.51 1.71 -33.31
CA HIS A 90 16.39 0.27 -33.45
C HIS A 90 15.89 -0.38 -32.15
N TYR A 91 15.18 -1.51 -32.29
CA TYR A 91 14.72 -2.32 -31.15
C TYR A 91 15.84 -2.65 -30.15
N ASP A 92 17.04 -3.00 -30.65
CA ASP A 92 18.16 -3.34 -29.77
C ASP A 92 18.64 -2.18 -28.89
N GLN A 93 18.45 -0.93 -29.31
CA GLN A 93 18.76 0.23 -28.47
C GLN A 93 17.79 0.33 -27.29
N VAL A 94 16.51 0.04 -27.52
CA VAL A 94 15.48 0.01 -26.46
C VAL A 94 15.78 -1.12 -25.47
N ARG A 95 16.10 -2.31 -25.97
CA ARG A 95 16.48 -3.46 -25.15
C ARG A 95 17.77 -3.20 -24.35
N TYR A 96 18.80 -2.67 -25.00
CA TYR A 96 20.09 -2.37 -24.39
C TYR A 96 19.98 -1.30 -23.31
N PHE A 97 19.09 -0.31 -23.48
CA PHE A 97 18.81 0.68 -22.44
C PHE A 97 18.38 0.01 -21.11
N GLY A 98 17.46 -0.96 -21.19
CA GLY A 98 17.03 -1.74 -20.03
C GLY A 98 18.15 -2.54 -19.36
N GLU A 99 19.03 -3.15 -20.16
CA GLU A 99 20.23 -3.84 -19.63
C GLU A 99 21.21 -2.85 -18.98
N ARG A 100 21.35 -1.66 -19.55
CA ARG A 100 22.22 -0.62 -19.00
C ARG A 100 21.72 -0.15 -17.65
N VAL A 101 20.42 0.09 -17.51
CA VAL A 101 19.80 0.41 -16.21
C VAL A 101 20.07 -0.69 -15.18
N LYS A 102 19.91 -1.97 -15.57
CA LYS A 102 20.26 -3.10 -14.70
C LYS A 102 21.72 -3.04 -14.23
N GLN A 103 22.67 -2.82 -15.15
CA GLN A 103 24.09 -2.73 -14.82
C GLN A 103 24.38 -1.61 -13.81
N LEU A 104 23.77 -0.44 -13.97
CA LEU A 104 23.96 0.70 -13.06
C LEU A 104 23.48 0.39 -11.63
N VAL A 105 22.34 -0.30 -11.51
CA VAL A 105 21.80 -0.71 -10.21
C VAL A 105 22.68 -1.78 -9.56
N VAL A 106 23.11 -2.80 -10.34
CA VAL A 106 24.02 -3.84 -9.83
C VAL A 106 25.37 -3.25 -9.39
N ALA A 107 25.85 -2.21 -10.07
CA ALA A 107 27.08 -1.50 -9.72
C ALA A 107 26.91 -0.52 -8.54
N GLY A 108 25.73 -0.46 -7.90
CA GLY A 108 25.46 0.46 -6.79
C GLY A 108 25.46 1.94 -7.17
N ARG A 109 25.34 2.26 -8.47
CA ARG A 109 25.30 3.65 -8.96
C ARG A 109 23.90 4.27 -8.85
N VAL A 110 22.88 3.42 -8.78
CA VAL A 110 21.47 3.81 -8.72
C VAL A 110 20.75 2.84 -7.79
N GLU A 111 20.03 3.37 -6.79
CA GLU A 111 19.21 2.56 -5.89
C GLU A 111 17.89 2.17 -6.55
N MET A 112 17.53 0.88 -6.49
CA MET A 112 16.38 0.34 -7.23
C MET A 112 15.05 0.94 -6.76
N VAL A 113 14.88 1.14 -5.44
CA VAL A 113 13.66 1.73 -4.88
C VAL A 113 13.54 3.19 -5.31
N ASP A 114 14.62 3.97 -5.25
CA ASP A 114 14.60 5.36 -5.71
C ASP A 114 14.37 5.46 -7.23
N LEU A 115 14.97 4.57 -8.02
CA LEU A 115 14.75 4.45 -9.46
C LEU A 115 13.28 4.19 -9.80
N MET A 116 12.66 3.18 -9.19
CA MET A 116 11.27 2.82 -9.46
C MET A 116 10.33 3.99 -9.09
N ASN A 117 10.51 4.56 -7.91
CA ASN A 117 9.65 5.63 -7.41
C ASN A 117 9.89 6.97 -8.12
N GLY A 118 11.12 7.24 -8.56
CA GLY A 118 11.47 8.45 -9.32
C GLY A 118 10.83 8.52 -10.71
N ILE A 119 10.19 7.45 -11.17
CA ILE A 119 9.42 7.43 -12.43
C ILE A 119 8.06 8.12 -12.26
N PHE A 120 7.41 8.03 -11.11
CA PHE A 120 6.05 8.56 -10.93
C PHE A 120 5.92 9.64 -9.86
N ASP A 121 6.99 9.91 -9.11
CA ASP A 121 6.96 10.84 -7.97
C ASP A 121 6.64 12.29 -8.32
N ALA A 122 6.87 12.72 -9.56
CA ALA A 122 6.48 14.05 -10.04
C ALA A 122 4.96 14.28 -10.03
N GLN A 123 4.14 13.22 -9.94
CA GLN A 123 2.68 13.32 -9.79
C GLN A 123 2.24 13.51 -8.34
N ILE A 124 3.16 13.35 -7.37
CA ILE A 124 2.87 13.45 -5.95
C ILE A 124 3.08 14.91 -5.52
N PRO A 125 2.06 15.57 -4.92
CA PRO A 125 2.23 16.93 -4.45
C PRO A 125 3.36 17.04 -3.42
N ALA A 126 4.24 18.02 -3.62
CA ALA A 126 5.45 18.19 -2.82
C ALA A 126 5.12 18.43 -1.33
N ARG A 127 5.94 17.83 -0.44
CA ARG A 127 5.89 18.04 1.03
C ARG A 127 4.51 17.85 1.67
N THR A 128 3.70 16.96 1.09
CA THR A 128 2.36 16.66 1.59
C THR A 128 2.41 15.93 2.94
N THR A 129 1.47 16.29 3.81
CA THR A 129 1.11 15.49 4.99
C THR A 129 0.05 14.49 4.59
N MET A 130 0.32 13.19 4.76
CA MET A 130 -0.55 12.12 4.27
C MET A 130 -0.70 10.97 5.26
N SER A 131 -1.76 10.19 5.06
CA SER A 131 -1.85 8.82 5.57
C SER A 131 -1.57 7.88 4.41
N VAL A 132 -0.81 6.81 4.66
CA VAL A 132 -0.37 5.90 3.59
C VAL A 132 -0.85 4.49 3.93
N SER A 133 -1.85 4.00 3.20
CA SER A 133 -2.25 2.61 3.30
C SER A 133 -1.25 1.71 2.60
N VAL A 134 -0.86 0.61 3.23
CA VAL A 134 0.19 -0.29 2.72
C VAL A 134 -0.33 -1.71 2.60
N ASP A 135 -0.09 -2.31 1.44
CA ASP A 135 -0.35 -3.72 1.16
C ASP A 135 0.52 -4.20 -0.01
N SER A 136 0.60 -5.51 -0.20
CA SER A 136 1.35 -6.14 -1.29
C SER A 136 0.43 -6.86 -2.26
N THR A 137 0.82 -6.92 -3.52
CA THR A 137 0.15 -7.72 -4.55
C THR A 137 1.14 -8.61 -5.28
N ASP A 138 0.68 -9.78 -5.72
CA ASP A 138 1.45 -10.70 -6.55
C ASP A 138 1.74 -10.11 -7.93
N TYR A 139 2.95 -10.34 -8.42
CA TYR A 139 3.38 -10.03 -9.77
C TYR A 139 4.19 -11.20 -10.36
N GLU A 140 3.58 -11.94 -11.29
CA GLU A 140 4.17 -13.18 -11.81
C GLU A 140 5.27 -12.94 -12.84
N THR A 141 6.32 -13.75 -12.78
CA THR A 141 7.33 -13.76 -13.85
C THR A 141 6.76 -14.35 -15.14
N TYR A 142 7.14 -13.76 -16.27
CA TYR A 142 6.89 -14.36 -17.59
C TYR A 142 7.64 -15.69 -17.78
N GLY A 143 8.67 -15.97 -16.97
CA GLY A 143 9.46 -17.19 -17.03
C GLY A 143 8.60 -18.46 -17.02
N ARG A 144 8.90 -19.41 -17.91
CA ARG A 144 8.26 -20.73 -17.89
C ARG A 144 8.63 -21.49 -16.60
N ILE A 145 7.63 -22.00 -15.90
CA ILE A 145 7.80 -22.88 -14.74
C ILE A 145 8.43 -24.20 -15.20
N ARG A 146 9.54 -24.59 -14.54
CA ARG A 146 10.34 -25.79 -14.84
C ARG A 146 10.28 -26.85 -13.75
N ALA A 147 9.80 -26.49 -12.57
CA ALA A 147 9.53 -27.41 -11.47
C ALA A 147 8.27 -26.94 -10.73
N PHE A 148 7.37 -27.87 -10.39
CA PHE A 148 6.14 -27.59 -9.66
C PHE A 148 6.30 -27.83 -8.15
N TRP A 149 5.53 -27.10 -7.35
CA TRP A 149 5.46 -27.25 -5.89
C TRP A 149 4.99 -28.65 -5.49
N SER A 150 5.31 -29.02 -4.26
CA SER A 150 4.74 -30.18 -3.58
C SER A 150 4.23 -29.69 -2.23
N ALA A 151 2.91 -29.76 -2.01
CA ALA A 151 2.28 -29.25 -0.79
C ALA A 151 2.92 -29.81 0.50
N ASP A 152 3.36 -31.07 0.46
CA ASP A 152 3.91 -31.77 1.64
C ASP A 152 5.42 -31.56 1.83
N ARG A 153 6.15 -31.17 0.77
CA ARG A 153 7.64 -31.20 0.78
C ARG A 153 8.29 -29.85 0.50
N ASP A 154 7.56 -28.92 -0.10
CA ASP A 154 8.08 -27.62 -0.55
C ASP A 154 6.90 -26.63 -0.72
N PRO A 155 6.23 -26.26 0.39
CA PRO A 155 5.13 -25.31 0.35
C PRO A 155 5.66 -23.92 0.01
N ALA A 156 4.94 -23.19 -0.86
CA ALA A 156 5.29 -21.81 -1.15
C ALA A 156 5.22 -20.98 0.14
N PRO A 157 6.21 -20.11 0.40
CA PRO A 157 6.26 -19.34 1.62
C PRO A 157 5.03 -18.45 1.75
N THR A 158 4.34 -18.59 2.88
CA THR A 158 3.39 -17.59 3.37
C THR A 158 4.21 -16.50 4.03
N SER A 159 4.18 -15.30 3.45
CA SER A 159 5.00 -14.12 3.76
C SER A 159 4.79 -13.50 5.16
N HIS A 160 4.28 -14.30 6.10
CA HIS A 160 3.91 -13.94 7.47
C HIS A 160 4.75 -14.66 8.54
N ASP A 161 5.48 -15.71 8.16
CA ASP A 161 6.25 -16.49 9.11
C ASP A 161 7.69 -16.01 9.21
N GLN A 162 8.23 -16.18 10.42
CA GLN A 162 9.55 -15.77 10.87
C GLN A 162 10.60 -15.98 9.78
N ALA A 163 11.55 -15.04 9.66
CA ALA A 163 12.69 -15.10 8.75
C ALA A 163 13.12 -16.56 8.52
N GLN A 164 12.74 -17.14 7.38
CA GLN A 164 12.94 -18.56 7.12
C GLN A 164 14.44 -18.85 7.23
N SER A 165 14.80 -19.57 8.29
CA SER A 165 16.17 -20.04 8.56
C SER A 165 16.46 -21.40 7.96
N ASP A 166 15.47 -22.03 7.30
CA ASP A 166 15.59 -23.44 6.99
C ASP A 166 15.92 -23.58 5.52
N VAL A 167 17.19 -23.93 5.25
CA VAL A 167 17.69 -24.38 3.96
C VAL A 167 16.75 -25.48 3.45
N VAL A 168 15.97 -25.19 2.41
CA VAL A 168 15.09 -26.20 1.81
C VAL A 168 16.00 -27.24 1.14
N GLU A 169 16.03 -28.45 1.69
CA GLU A 169 16.76 -29.56 1.08
C GLU A 169 16.04 -30.00 -0.19
N LEU A 170 16.44 -29.43 -1.33
CA LEU A 170 15.88 -29.76 -2.63
C LEU A 170 16.37 -31.14 -3.06
N LYS A 171 15.49 -32.15 -2.99
CA LYS A 171 15.74 -33.42 -3.69
C LYS A 171 15.71 -33.17 -5.20
N SER A 172 16.91 -33.08 -5.78
CA SER A 172 17.18 -33.04 -7.23
C SER A 172 16.19 -33.94 -7.98
N ARG A 173 15.35 -33.32 -8.82
CA ARG A 173 14.54 -34.06 -9.80
C ARG A 173 15.35 -34.26 -11.07
N ARG A 174 14.98 -35.30 -11.83
CA ARG A 174 15.56 -35.76 -13.13
C ARG A 174 15.92 -34.67 -14.16
N THR A 175 15.43 -33.43 -13.99
CA THR A 175 15.61 -32.28 -14.88
C THR A 175 16.61 -31.23 -14.39
N GLY A 176 17.18 -31.38 -13.19
CA GLY A 176 18.09 -30.37 -12.59
C GLY A 176 17.38 -29.11 -12.07
N TRP A 177 16.06 -29.18 -11.81
CA TRP A 177 15.24 -28.09 -11.26
C TRP A 177 14.45 -28.57 -10.02
N PRO A 178 14.09 -27.67 -9.08
CA PRO A 178 14.42 -26.24 -9.05
C PRO A 178 15.90 -25.99 -8.71
N LEU A 179 16.41 -24.83 -9.11
CA LEU A 179 17.74 -24.35 -8.70
C LEU A 179 17.63 -23.70 -7.32
N LEU A 180 18.73 -23.61 -6.57
CA LEU A 180 18.82 -22.69 -5.44
C LEU A 180 19.24 -21.32 -5.94
N GLY A 181 18.48 -20.30 -5.57
CA GLY A 181 18.87 -18.92 -5.82
C GLY A 181 19.87 -18.40 -4.79
N ASP A 182 20.41 -17.20 -5.03
CA ASP A 182 21.42 -16.56 -4.17
C ASP A 182 20.95 -16.32 -2.73
N ASP A 183 19.64 -16.30 -2.51
CA ASP A 183 18.98 -16.16 -1.21
C ASP A 183 18.63 -17.51 -0.55
N GLY A 184 19.16 -18.62 -1.09
CA GLY A 184 18.93 -19.98 -0.58
C GLY A 184 17.52 -20.53 -0.84
N ARG A 185 16.66 -19.80 -1.56
CA ARG A 185 15.28 -20.21 -1.83
C ARG A 185 15.15 -20.90 -3.21
N PRO A 186 14.15 -21.79 -3.40
CA PRO A 186 13.92 -22.43 -4.68
C PRO A 186 13.63 -21.45 -5.82
N GLN A 187 14.31 -21.64 -6.95
CA GLN A 187 14.09 -20.96 -8.21
C GLN A 187 13.51 -21.96 -9.23
N ARG A 188 12.28 -21.71 -9.66
CA ARG A 188 11.52 -22.60 -10.56
C ARG A 188 11.51 -22.18 -12.02
N THR A 189 12.09 -21.04 -12.35
CA THR A 189 12.09 -20.50 -13.72
C THR A 189 13.49 -20.04 -14.11
N LYS A 190 13.67 -19.70 -15.40
CA LYS A 190 14.91 -19.06 -15.86
C LYS A 190 15.07 -17.60 -15.40
N ASP A 191 14.05 -17.02 -14.78
CA ASP A 191 14.16 -15.71 -14.16
C ASP A 191 14.93 -15.86 -12.82
N PRO A 192 16.16 -15.31 -12.72
CA PRO A 192 17.05 -15.56 -11.58
C PRO A 192 16.53 -14.95 -10.26
N ASP A 193 15.69 -13.92 -10.33
CA ASP A 193 15.20 -13.21 -9.14
C ASP A 193 13.77 -13.63 -8.75
N ALA A 194 13.09 -14.42 -9.58
CA ALA A 194 11.74 -14.86 -9.30
C ALA A 194 11.74 -15.98 -8.26
N ARG A 195 10.85 -15.86 -7.26
CA ARG A 195 10.72 -16.82 -6.16
C ARG A 195 9.29 -17.27 -6.00
N ASP A 196 9.12 -18.29 -5.18
CA ASP A 196 7.83 -18.81 -4.79
C ASP A 196 7.14 -17.85 -3.82
N GLY A 197 5.86 -17.60 -4.04
CA GLY A 197 5.00 -16.87 -3.09
C GLY A 197 3.63 -17.52 -3.02
N HIS A 198 2.85 -17.09 -2.03
CA HIS A 198 1.48 -17.54 -1.84
C HIS A 198 0.51 -16.37 -2.01
N ARG A 199 -0.54 -16.56 -2.81
CA ARG A 199 -1.61 -15.57 -2.97
C ARG A 199 -2.91 -16.09 -2.34
N SER A 200 -3.60 -15.20 -1.63
CA SER A 200 -4.95 -15.49 -1.11
C SER A 200 -5.98 -15.51 -2.24
N ALA A 201 -7.10 -16.19 -2.00
CA ALA A 201 -8.20 -16.22 -2.96
C ALA A 201 -8.80 -14.83 -3.12
N HIS A 202 -9.06 -14.45 -4.38
CA HIS A 202 -9.85 -13.27 -4.74
C HIS A 202 -10.89 -13.68 -5.79
N ASN A 203 -11.97 -12.92 -5.95
CA ASN A 203 -13.19 -13.27 -6.69
C ASN A 203 -13.01 -14.00 -8.04
N ASN A 204 -11.87 -13.81 -8.74
CA ASN A 204 -11.57 -14.44 -10.03
C ASN A 204 -10.34 -15.38 -10.05
N ARG A 205 -9.67 -15.63 -8.91
CA ARG A 205 -8.49 -16.52 -8.81
C ARG A 205 -8.49 -17.30 -7.50
N ALA A 206 -8.33 -18.62 -7.62
CA ALA A 206 -8.15 -19.50 -6.46
C ALA A 206 -6.89 -19.11 -5.66
N SER A 207 -6.94 -19.29 -4.35
CA SER A 207 -5.75 -19.22 -3.51
C SER A 207 -4.73 -20.25 -3.97
N GLY A 208 -3.44 -19.90 -3.94
CA GLY A 208 -2.42 -20.85 -4.33
C GLY A 208 -1.03 -20.26 -4.51
N PRO A 209 -0.06 -21.13 -4.81
CA PRO A 209 1.30 -20.70 -5.04
C PRO A 209 1.43 -19.96 -6.39
N PHE A 210 2.44 -19.09 -6.47
CA PHE A 210 2.85 -18.42 -7.71
C PHE A 210 4.37 -18.25 -7.75
N VAL A 211 4.94 -18.06 -8.94
CA VAL A 211 6.37 -17.72 -9.08
C VAL A 211 6.49 -16.29 -9.61
N GLY A 212 7.25 -15.45 -8.92
CA GLY A 212 7.48 -14.08 -9.34
C GLY A 212 7.96 -13.20 -8.20
N TYR A 213 7.23 -12.11 -8.00
CA TYR A 213 7.57 -10.99 -7.14
C TYR A 213 6.37 -10.56 -6.28
N ASP A 214 6.65 -9.95 -5.14
CA ASP A 214 5.70 -9.18 -4.35
C ASP A 214 5.89 -7.70 -4.67
N LEU A 215 4.84 -7.06 -5.21
CA LEU A 215 4.77 -5.61 -5.43
C LEU A 215 4.10 -4.98 -4.22
N THR A 216 4.90 -4.39 -3.33
CA THR A 216 4.40 -3.64 -2.17
C THR A 216 4.08 -2.21 -2.59
N LEU A 217 2.88 -1.73 -2.24
CA LEU A 217 2.40 -0.39 -2.59
C LEU A 217 2.10 0.41 -1.33
N GLY A 218 2.50 1.68 -1.35
CA GLY A 218 2.00 2.72 -0.46
C GLY A 218 1.04 3.61 -1.22
N VAL A 219 -0.19 3.71 -0.75
CA VAL A 219 -1.27 4.46 -1.40
C VAL A 219 -1.75 5.58 -0.51
N ASN A 220 -1.87 6.78 -1.08
CA ASN A 220 -2.41 7.93 -0.37
C ASN A 220 -3.84 7.61 0.07
N THR A 221 -4.14 7.81 1.35
CA THR A 221 -5.49 7.68 1.89
C THR A 221 -5.81 8.88 2.77
N ARG A 222 -7.10 9.10 2.97
CA ARG A 222 -7.60 10.24 3.74
C ARG A 222 -7.04 10.17 5.18
N PRO A 223 -6.48 11.25 5.74
CA PRO A 223 -6.14 11.28 7.16
C PRO A 223 -7.35 11.01 8.05
N TYR A 224 -7.15 10.33 9.19
CA TYR A 224 -8.26 10.03 10.09
C TYR A 224 -8.93 11.31 10.60
N GLY A 225 -10.27 11.36 10.56
CA GLY A 225 -11.06 12.51 10.99
C GLY A 225 -11.17 13.65 9.97
N SER A 226 -10.38 13.67 8.90
CA SER A 226 -10.49 14.69 7.84
C SER A 226 -11.81 14.53 7.07
N LYS A 227 -12.53 15.61 6.77
CA LYS A 227 -13.73 15.56 5.90
C LYS A 227 -13.36 15.61 4.40
N THR A 228 -12.15 16.00 4.07
CA THR A 228 -11.69 16.19 2.69
C THR A 228 -11.42 14.82 2.05
N THR A 229 -12.07 14.55 0.92
CA THR A 229 -11.74 13.37 0.11
C THR A 229 -10.42 13.62 -0.63
N VAL A 230 -9.61 12.58 -0.77
CA VAL A 230 -8.35 12.64 -1.51
C VAL A 230 -8.31 11.54 -2.58
N PRO A 231 -7.60 11.74 -3.70
CA PRO A 231 -7.37 10.65 -4.66
C PRO A 231 -6.47 9.58 -4.05
N ASN A 232 -6.80 8.31 -4.29
CA ASN A 232 -6.06 7.15 -3.80
C ASN A 232 -4.94 6.77 -4.79
N TYR A 233 -4.04 7.71 -5.10
CA TYR A 233 -2.90 7.45 -5.96
C TYR A 233 -1.76 6.78 -5.19
N ILE A 234 -0.94 6.01 -5.89
CA ILE A 234 0.22 5.32 -5.34
C ILE A 234 1.32 6.36 -5.09
N VAL A 235 1.75 6.50 -3.83
CA VAL A 235 2.80 7.42 -3.40
C VAL A 235 4.17 6.76 -3.37
N SER A 236 4.20 5.44 -3.20
CA SER A 236 5.44 4.68 -3.18
C SER A 236 5.23 3.24 -3.58
N ALA A 237 6.24 2.58 -4.13
CA ALA A 237 6.22 1.17 -4.47
C ALA A 237 7.58 0.50 -4.27
N ASN A 238 7.59 -0.80 -4.00
CA ASN A 238 8.79 -1.62 -3.93
C ASN A 238 8.50 -3.02 -4.49
N LEU A 239 9.41 -3.55 -5.29
CA LEU A 239 9.33 -4.90 -5.84
C LEU A 239 10.37 -5.79 -5.16
N THR A 240 9.90 -6.85 -4.52
CA THR A 240 10.76 -7.87 -3.89
C THR A 240 10.49 -9.23 -4.52
N PRO A 241 11.43 -10.20 -4.47
CA PRO A 241 11.10 -11.57 -4.86
C PRO A 241 9.89 -12.08 -4.06
N ALA A 242 9.04 -12.92 -4.63
CA ALA A 242 7.84 -13.38 -3.93
C ALA A 242 8.20 -14.13 -2.63
N GLY A 243 7.29 -14.09 -1.66
CA GLY A 243 7.52 -14.65 -0.33
C GLY A 243 8.49 -13.82 0.51
N SER A 244 8.80 -12.59 0.10
CA SER A 244 9.63 -11.69 0.91
C SER A 244 8.84 -11.18 2.11
N HIS A 245 9.56 -10.78 3.17
CA HIS A 245 8.93 -10.31 4.39
C HIS A 245 8.26 -8.93 4.18
N HIS A 246 6.93 -8.88 4.24
CA HIS A 246 6.11 -7.68 3.97
C HIS A 246 6.57 -6.42 4.69
N ALA A 247 6.76 -6.49 6.02
CA ALA A 247 7.23 -5.32 6.77
C ALA A 247 8.58 -4.80 6.27
N LYS A 248 9.55 -5.67 5.96
CA LYS A 248 10.85 -5.27 5.42
C LYS A 248 10.73 -4.68 4.01
N ALA A 249 9.79 -5.16 3.20
CA ALA A 249 9.54 -4.61 1.87
C ALA A 249 8.93 -3.20 1.93
N ALA A 250 8.13 -2.92 2.96
CA ALA A 250 7.50 -1.61 3.14
C ALA A 250 8.41 -0.52 3.73
N GLN A 251 9.40 -0.87 4.56
CA GLN A 251 10.26 0.15 5.19
C GLN A 251 11.00 1.07 4.20
N PRO A 252 11.67 0.58 3.14
CA PRO A 252 12.37 1.44 2.19
C PRO A 252 11.46 2.46 1.52
N MET A 253 10.17 2.13 1.34
CA MET A 253 9.20 3.07 0.77
C MET A 253 8.88 4.22 1.73
N ILE A 254 8.71 3.89 3.02
CA ILE A 254 8.43 4.88 4.07
C ILE A 254 9.64 5.79 4.25
N ASP A 255 10.84 5.20 4.36
CA ASP A 255 12.10 5.94 4.48
C ASP A 255 12.28 6.90 3.29
N LEU A 256 12.00 6.43 2.06
CA LEU A 256 12.08 7.25 0.85
C LEU A 256 11.11 8.45 0.89
N LEU A 257 9.85 8.23 1.28
CA LEU A 257 8.87 9.31 1.37
C LEU A 257 9.31 10.38 2.39
N GLN A 258 9.82 9.97 3.55
CA GLN A 258 10.34 10.89 4.56
C GLN A 258 11.59 11.64 4.06
N ALA A 259 12.52 10.95 3.40
CA ALA A 259 13.71 11.56 2.78
C ALA A 259 13.33 12.59 1.70
N ARG A 260 12.18 12.42 1.05
CA ARG A 260 11.62 13.36 0.06
C ARG A 260 10.84 14.52 0.71
N GLY A 261 10.83 14.61 2.03
CA GLY A 261 10.20 15.69 2.80
C GLY A 261 8.70 15.53 3.00
N HIS A 262 8.13 14.34 2.76
CA HIS A 262 6.74 14.07 3.08
C HIS A 262 6.57 13.75 4.57
N THR A 263 5.45 14.16 5.14
CA THR A 263 5.08 13.80 6.52
C THR A 263 4.03 12.70 6.48
N ILE A 264 4.39 11.51 6.98
CA ILE A 264 3.45 10.39 7.11
C ILE A 264 2.88 10.44 8.52
N THR A 265 1.56 10.57 8.63
CA THR A 265 0.87 10.66 9.92
C THR A 265 0.54 9.29 10.48
N ASP A 266 0.07 8.39 9.63
CA ASP A 266 -0.29 7.03 10.00
C ASP A 266 -0.27 6.07 8.81
N VAL A 267 -0.16 4.78 9.13
CA VAL A 267 -0.11 3.68 8.17
C VAL A 267 -1.18 2.64 8.53
N PRO A 268 -2.34 2.65 7.85
CA PRO A 268 -3.29 1.55 7.89
C PRO A 268 -2.79 0.40 7.02
N ALA A 269 -2.52 -0.75 7.64
CA ALA A 269 -1.97 -1.92 6.96
C ALA A 269 -2.74 -3.19 7.31
N ASP A 270 -2.63 -4.20 6.45
CA ASP A 270 -3.31 -5.48 6.65
C ASP A 270 -2.82 -6.20 7.92
N ARG A 271 -3.65 -7.09 8.46
CA ARG A 271 -3.32 -8.02 9.55
C ARG A 271 -2.01 -8.78 9.27
N ALA A 272 -1.72 -9.09 8.00
CA ALA A 272 -0.45 -9.66 7.54
C ALA A 272 0.80 -8.97 8.11
N TYR A 273 0.80 -7.64 8.18
CA TYR A 273 1.93 -6.85 8.67
C TYR A 273 2.08 -6.93 10.19
N ASN A 274 0.98 -7.22 10.89
CA ASN A 274 0.97 -7.31 12.34
C ASN A 274 1.48 -8.67 12.87
N TYR A 275 1.71 -9.66 11.99
CA TYR A 275 2.48 -10.87 12.32
C TYR A 275 3.99 -10.60 12.42
N ALA A 276 4.46 -9.48 11.86
CA ALA A 276 5.87 -9.10 11.95
C ALA A 276 6.29 -8.87 13.40
N LYS A 277 7.58 -9.12 13.68
CA LYS A 277 8.21 -8.69 14.94
C LYS A 277 8.05 -7.18 15.12
N PRO A 278 7.74 -6.67 16.33
CA PRO A 278 7.50 -5.26 16.54
C PRO A 278 8.62 -4.35 16.03
N GLU A 279 9.88 -4.78 16.20
CA GLU A 279 11.08 -4.02 15.81
C GLU A 279 11.19 -3.83 14.29
N LEU A 280 10.55 -4.70 13.50
CA LEU A 280 10.55 -4.63 12.03
C LEU A 280 9.38 -3.79 11.47
N TRP A 281 8.34 -3.55 12.26
CA TRP A 281 7.12 -2.89 11.79
C TRP A 281 6.63 -1.80 12.75
N THR A 282 5.85 -2.17 13.77
CA THR A 282 5.09 -1.22 14.58
C THR A 282 5.98 -0.32 15.44
N GLN A 283 7.06 -0.85 16.01
CA GLN A 283 8.01 -0.06 16.78
C GLN A 283 8.74 0.94 15.88
N ARG A 284 9.21 0.48 14.70
CA ARG A 284 9.89 1.34 13.72
C ARG A 284 9.01 2.46 13.19
N LEU A 285 7.74 2.17 12.88
CA LEU A 285 6.76 3.20 12.50
C LEU A 285 6.61 4.25 13.60
N ARG A 286 6.40 3.80 14.84
CA ARG A 286 6.31 4.70 15.99
C ARG A 286 7.58 5.53 16.13
N ASP A 287 8.75 4.92 15.93
CA ASP A 287 10.06 5.59 16.04
C ASP A 287 10.24 6.75 15.07
N ASN A 288 9.59 6.64 13.92
CA ASN A 288 9.51 7.67 12.91
C ASN A 288 8.33 8.65 13.10
N GLY A 289 7.63 8.59 14.24
CA GLY A 289 6.47 9.43 14.55
C GLY A 289 5.19 9.05 13.80
N ILE A 290 5.14 7.84 13.23
CA ILE A 290 4.04 7.34 12.41
C ILE A 290 3.15 6.42 13.26
N GLU A 291 1.85 6.68 13.30
CA GLU A 291 0.91 5.83 14.03
C GLU A 291 0.52 4.59 13.19
N PRO A 292 0.80 3.36 13.63
CA PRO A 292 0.32 2.16 12.96
C PRO A 292 -1.18 1.92 13.23
N VAL A 293 -1.95 1.56 12.21
CA VAL A 293 -3.37 1.19 12.32
C VAL A 293 -3.55 -0.21 11.74
N PHE A 294 -4.05 -1.14 12.55
CA PHE A 294 -4.07 -2.56 12.17
C PHE A 294 -5.15 -3.34 12.91
N ASP A 295 -5.38 -4.55 12.43
CA ASP A 295 -6.21 -5.57 13.06
C ASP A 295 -5.37 -6.48 13.96
N LEU A 296 -5.96 -6.95 15.05
CA LEU A 296 -5.30 -7.77 16.05
C LEU A 296 -5.48 -9.26 15.76
N THR A 297 -4.40 -10.02 15.92
CA THR A 297 -4.44 -11.48 15.88
C THR A 297 -5.04 -12.06 17.17
N LYS A 298 -5.49 -13.32 17.14
CA LYS A 298 -6.05 -14.01 18.32
C LYS A 298 -5.10 -13.97 19.53
N LYS A 299 -3.79 -14.17 19.30
CA LYS A 299 -2.75 -14.13 20.35
C LYS A 299 -2.54 -12.72 20.93
N GLN A 300 -2.70 -11.69 20.12
CA GLN A 300 -2.56 -10.29 20.55
C GLN A 300 -3.74 -9.79 21.38
N ARG A 301 -4.92 -10.37 21.16
CA ARG A 301 -6.15 -10.04 21.89
C ARG A 301 -6.19 -10.59 23.32
N THR A 302 -5.33 -11.55 23.66
CA THR A 302 -5.25 -12.14 24.99
C THR A 302 -4.99 -11.07 26.06
N PRO A 303 -5.76 -11.06 27.17
CA PRO A 303 -5.54 -10.13 28.28
C PRO A 303 -4.12 -10.18 28.82
N LYS A 304 -3.56 -9.02 29.15
CA LYS A 304 -2.24 -8.86 29.77
C LYS A 304 -2.38 -8.07 31.07
N PRO A 305 -1.52 -8.32 32.08
CA PRO A 305 -1.44 -7.47 33.25
C PRO A 305 -1.25 -6.00 32.87
N GLY A 306 -1.92 -5.09 33.59
CA GLY A 306 -1.72 -3.67 33.40
C GLY A 306 -0.46 -3.14 34.09
N PRO A 307 -0.03 -1.91 33.77
CA PRO A 307 1.20 -1.30 34.28
C PRO A 307 1.12 -0.89 35.75
N ILE A 308 -0.09 -0.82 36.33
CA ILE A 308 -0.33 -0.48 37.73
C ILE A 308 -1.38 -1.43 38.35
N HIS A 309 -1.40 -1.54 39.67
CA HIS A 309 -2.37 -2.35 40.39
C HIS A 309 -3.82 -2.02 40.01
N GLY A 310 -4.67 -3.05 39.86
CA GLY A 310 -6.07 -2.87 39.51
C GLY A 310 -6.32 -2.49 38.05
N THR A 311 -5.35 -2.70 37.14
CA THR A 311 -5.50 -2.47 35.69
C THR A 311 -5.17 -3.70 34.85
N VAL A 312 -5.72 -3.74 33.64
CA VAL A 312 -5.57 -4.83 32.68
C VAL A 312 -5.49 -4.27 31.26
N VAL A 313 -4.68 -4.86 30.38
CA VAL A 313 -4.66 -4.53 28.96
C VAL A 313 -5.41 -5.61 28.19
N ILE A 314 -6.44 -5.22 27.43
CA ILE A 314 -7.27 -6.13 26.62
C ILE A 314 -7.40 -5.51 25.23
N ASP A 315 -7.21 -6.33 24.18
CA ASP A 315 -7.22 -5.87 22.79
C ASP A 315 -6.37 -4.58 22.58
N GLY A 316 -5.20 -4.53 23.23
CA GLY A 316 -4.27 -3.40 23.15
C GLY A 316 -4.67 -2.12 23.89
N THR A 317 -5.81 -2.12 24.59
CA THR A 317 -6.33 -0.95 25.33
C THR A 317 -6.23 -1.18 26.84
N LEU A 318 -5.90 -0.13 27.59
CA LEU A 318 -5.81 -0.18 29.05
C LEU A 318 -7.18 0.03 29.68
N PHE A 319 -7.56 -0.88 30.60
CA PHE A 319 -8.81 -0.87 31.33
C PHE A 319 -8.57 -0.98 32.84
N THR A 320 -9.55 -0.55 33.64
CA THR A 320 -9.65 -0.96 35.05
C THR A 320 -10.02 -2.45 35.15
N GLN A 321 -9.51 -3.15 36.17
CA GLN A 321 -9.92 -4.53 36.49
C GLN A 321 -11.37 -4.62 36.99
N ALA A 322 -12.02 -3.48 37.27
CA ALA A 322 -13.45 -3.40 37.54
C ALA A 322 -14.34 -3.69 36.32
N LEU A 323 -13.74 -3.93 35.15
CA LEU A 323 -14.42 -4.31 33.92
C LEU A 323 -15.23 -5.60 34.13
N PRO A 324 -16.56 -5.59 33.91
CA PRO A 324 -17.41 -6.78 34.02
C PRO A 324 -17.02 -7.89 33.03
N GLU A 325 -17.28 -9.13 33.43
CA GLU A 325 -16.85 -10.32 32.68
C GLU A 325 -17.44 -10.40 31.26
N ASN A 326 -18.71 -10.00 31.11
CA ASN A 326 -19.40 -9.95 29.81
C ASN A 326 -18.79 -8.94 28.82
N LEU A 327 -18.06 -7.94 29.30
CA LEU A 327 -17.31 -6.98 28.47
C LEU A 327 -15.82 -7.34 28.40
N ARG A 328 -15.32 -8.20 29.28
CA ARG A 328 -13.94 -8.68 29.26
C ARG A 328 -13.66 -9.59 28.06
N HIS A 329 -14.62 -10.46 27.72
CA HIS A 329 -14.48 -11.49 26.70
C HIS A 329 -15.37 -11.24 25.48
N LEU A 330 -15.13 -10.14 24.76
CA LEU A 330 -15.84 -9.86 23.50
C LEU A 330 -15.29 -10.71 22.34
N PRO A 331 -16.13 -11.21 21.42
CA PRO A 331 -15.67 -11.92 20.23
C PRO A 331 -14.90 -11.00 19.28
N ALA A 332 -14.06 -11.58 18.41
CA ALA A 332 -13.47 -10.84 17.30
C ALA A 332 -14.53 -10.59 16.24
N HIS A 333 -14.31 -9.55 15.43
CA HIS A 333 -15.11 -9.36 14.24
C HIS A 333 -14.72 -10.39 13.17
N SER A 334 -15.72 -11.09 12.62
CA SER A 334 -15.55 -12.03 11.51
C SER A 334 -16.04 -11.43 10.19
N ARG A 335 -15.48 -11.91 9.07
CA ARG A 335 -15.88 -11.52 7.70
C ARG A 335 -17.30 -11.95 7.35
N ASP A 336 -17.79 -13.02 7.98
CA ASP A 336 -19.10 -13.62 7.67
C ASP A 336 -20.24 -13.04 8.53
N MET A 337 -19.97 -12.00 9.31
CA MET A 337 -21.00 -11.36 10.14
C MET A 337 -21.87 -10.45 9.28
N THR A 338 -23.17 -10.41 9.59
CA THR A 338 -24.07 -9.43 8.99
C THR A 338 -23.74 -8.02 9.50
N VAL A 339 -24.19 -7.00 8.76
CA VAL A 339 -23.97 -5.59 9.12
C VAL A 339 -24.53 -5.28 10.51
N GLU A 340 -25.69 -5.84 10.85
CA GLU A 340 -26.38 -5.64 12.12
C GLU A 340 -25.57 -6.24 13.27
N LYS A 341 -25.14 -7.50 13.15
CA LYS A 341 -24.31 -8.16 14.18
C LYS A 341 -22.98 -7.45 14.38
N HIS A 342 -22.41 -6.93 13.30
CA HIS A 342 -21.18 -6.16 13.35
C HIS A 342 -21.38 -4.84 14.11
N GLN A 343 -22.51 -4.16 13.89
CA GLN A 343 -22.86 -2.94 14.61
C GLN A 343 -23.13 -3.22 16.10
N GLU A 344 -23.94 -4.23 16.43
CA GLU A 344 -24.21 -4.64 17.81
C GLU A 344 -22.91 -4.97 18.57
N LEU A 345 -21.99 -5.68 17.92
CA LEU A 345 -20.69 -5.98 18.51
C LEU A 345 -19.85 -4.72 18.71
N ALA A 346 -19.82 -3.82 17.72
CA ALA A 346 -19.10 -2.55 17.82
C ALA A 346 -19.64 -1.67 18.96
N GLU A 347 -20.96 -1.66 19.18
CA GLU A 347 -21.61 -0.96 20.30
C GLU A 347 -21.14 -1.51 21.66
N ARG A 348 -20.99 -2.83 21.81
CA ARG A 348 -20.42 -3.44 23.03
C ARG A 348 -18.95 -3.06 23.24
N TYR A 349 -18.16 -2.98 22.17
CA TYR A 349 -16.78 -2.48 22.25
C TYR A 349 -16.74 -1.00 22.65
N ASP A 350 -17.66 -0.19 22.11
CA ASP A 350 -17.80 1.23 22.44
C ASP A 350 -18.22 1.41 23.91
N GLU A 351 -19.19 0.65 24.40
CA GLU A 351 -19.62 0.62 25.81
C GLU A 351 -18.44 0.28 26.74
N ARG A 352 -17.74 -0.82 26.44
CA ARG A 352 -16.56 -1.26 27.19
C ARG A 352 -15.53 -0.16 27.31
N TYR A 353 -15.19 0.49 26.20
CA TYR A 353 -14.21 1.57 26.21
C TYR A 353 -14.72 2.83 26.90
N ALA A 354 -15.96 3.24 26.64
CA ALA A 354 -16.58 4.43 27.22
C ALA A 354 -16.58 4.37 28.75
N ASN A 355 -16.95 3.21 29.30
CA ASN A 355 -17.16 3.04 30.74
C ASN A 355 -15.88 2.69 31.50
N TYR A 356 -15.07 1.76 30.98
CA TYR A 356 -13.98 1.15 31.77
C TYR A 356 -12.58 1.48 31.23
N GLY A 357 -12.48 2.07 30.05
CA GLY A 357 -11.22 2.34 29.37
C GLY A 357 -10.51 3.57 29.93
N TYR A 358 -9.19 3.46 30.07
CA TYR A 358 -8.32 4.59 30.33
C TYR A 358 -8.29 5.53 29.12
N LYS A 359 -8.51 6.83 29.34
CA LYS A 359 -8.55 7.83 28.27
C LYS A 359 -7.20 8.52 28.11
N PRO A 360 -6.69 8.69 26.87
CA PRO A 360 -5.49 9.46 26.64
C PRO A 360 -5.74 10.93 27.00
N MET A 361 -4.73 11.58 27.58
CA MET A 361 -4.69 13.01 27.86
C MET A 361 -3.56 13.63 27.04
N THR A 362 -2.60 14.29 27.69
CA THR A 362 -1.47 14.93 27.05
C THR A 362 -0.43 13.91 26.60
N THR A 363 0.09 14.10 25.39
CA THR A 363 1.27 13.40 24.88
C THR A 363 2.45 14.37 24.86
N ARG A 364 3.58 13.98 25.46
CA ARG A 364 4.84 14.73 25.42
C ARG A 364 6.00 13.76 25.31
N ASN A 365 6.98 14.05 24.45
CA ASN A 365 8.17 13.22 24.25
C ASN A 365 7.82 11.73 24.01
N ARG A 366 6.82 11.46 23.16
CA ARG A 366 6.36 10.09 22.81
C ARG A 366 5.93 9.25 24.02
N ARG A 367 5.44 9.94 25.05
CA ARG A 367 4.81 9.38 26.23
C ARG A 367 3.42 9.98 26.36
N THR A 368 2.41 9.13 26.44
CA THR A 368 1.02 9.55 26.60
C THR A 368 0.60 9.31 28.04
N ARG A 369 0.10 10.36 28.69
CA ARG A 369 -0.56 10.23 29.99
C ARG A 369 -1.98 9.72 29.77
N PHE A 370 -2.36 8.67 30.47
CA PHE A 370 -3.69 8.09 30.48
C PHE A 370 -4.33 8.29 31.85
N ARG A 371 -5.61 8.65 31.86
CA ARG A 371 -6.41 8.77 33.08
C ARG A 371 -7.47 7.68 33.11
N GLY A 372 -7.66 7.09 34.29
CA GLY A 372 -8.69 6.09 34.55
C GLY A 372 -10.11 6.63 34.32
N PRO A 373 -11.09 5.72 34.25
CA PRO A 373 -12.47 6.09 33.97
C PRO A 373 -13.11 6.94 35.07
N VAL A 374 -12.71 6.81 36.33
CA VAL A 374 -13.27 7.62 37.41
C VAL A 374 -12.55 8.96 37.50
N ARG A 375 -13.33 10.05 37.40
CA ARG A 375 -12.83 11.43 37.38
C ARG A 375 -13.13 12.10 38.72
N ALA A 376 -12.29 13.08 39.06
CA ALA A 376 -12.54 13.97 40.20
C ALA A 376 -13.77 14.87 39.98
N ASP A 377 -14.26 14.97 38.75
CA ASP A 377 -15.52 15.63 38.41
C ASP A 377 -16.68 14.61 38.29
N ARG A 378 -17.79 14.97 38.93
CA ARG A 378 -19.04 14.21 39.11
C ARG A 378 -19.78 14.11 37.80
N ALA A 379 -19.81 15.19 37.01
CA ALA A 379 -20.55 15.24 35.76
C ALA A 379 -19.93 14.34 34.69
N THR A 380 -18.65 14.03 34.79
CA THR A 380 -17.90 13.40 33.69
C THR A 380 -17.36 12.00 33.98
N SER A 381 -17.59 11.45 35.18
CA SER A 381 -17.17 10.07 35.55
C SER A 381 -18.12 9.02 34.97
N PRO A 382 -17.77 8.25 33.92
CA PRO A 382 -18.64 7.25 33.31
C PRO A 382 -19.05 6.08 34.21
N ILE A 383 -18.28 5.78 35.27
CA ILE A 383 -18.62 4.72 36.25
C ILE A 383 -18.58 5.26 37.68
N ARG A 384 -19.32 4.60 38.56
CA ARG A 384 -19.36 4.88 40.00
C ARG A 384 -18.48 3.87 40.73
N CYS A 385 -17.51 4.35 41.51
CA CYS A 385 -16.59 3.50 42.25
C CYS A 385 -16.65 3.78 43.76
N PRO A 386 -16.90 2.77 44.61
CA PRO A 386 -16.95 2.94 46.07
C PRO A 386 -15.67 3.54 46.66
N ASN A 387 -14.50 3.22 46.08
CA ASN A 387 -13.20 3.77 46.52
C ASN A 387 -12.98 5.24 46.12
N THR A 388 -13.93 5.86 45.43
CA THR A 388 -13.85 7.27 45.06
C THR A 388 -15.20 7.93 45.32
N PRO A 389 -15.45 8.41 46.55
CA PRO A 389 -16.76 8.89 47.00
C PRO A 389 -17.38 9.97 46.11
N TYR A 390 -16.56 10.77 45.42
CA TYR A 390 -17.05 11.78 44.48
C TYR A 390 -17.83 11.17 43.31
N SER A 391 -17.41 10.02 42.79
CA SER A 391 -18.07 9.34 41.69
C SER A 391 -19.43 8.72 42.09
N MET A 392 -19.56 8.31 43.36
CA MET A 392 -20.80 7.72 43.88
C MET A 392 -21.97 8.71 43.93
N ARG A 393 -21.67 10.02 43.94
CA ARG A 393 -22.64 11.11 43.93
C ARG A 393 -23.09 11.54 42.51
N GLY A 394 -22.61 10.87 41.45
CA GLY A 394 -23.05 11.11 40.06
C GLY A 394 -24.42 10.47 39.74
N SER A 395 -24.84 10.51 38.47
CA SER A 395 -26.08 9.86 37.99
C SER A 395 -26.09 8.37 38.35
N GLN A 396 -27.25 7.87 38.78
CA GLN A 396 -27.50 6.46 39.12
C GLN A 396 -27.55 5.55 37.88
N ASP A 397 -27.74 6.11 36.68
CA ASP A 397 -27.76 5.35 35.42
C ASP A 397 -26.37 4.81 35.03
N ARG A 398 -25.32 5.25 35.73
CA ARG A 398 -23.94 4.85 35.48
C ARG A 398 -23.61 3.53 36.18
N PRO A 399 -22.87 2.62 35.53
CA PRO A 399 -22.48 1.36 36.14
C PRO A 399 -21.71 1.57 37.45
N THR A 400 -22.08 0.80 38.48
CA THR A 400 -21.39 0.82 39.78
C THR A 400 -20.43 -0.37 39.87
N THR A 401 -19.15 -0.11 40.11
CA THR A 401 -18.12 -1.15 40.20
C THR A 401 -18.17 -1.88 41.52
N THR A 402 -17.80 -3.16 41.53
CA THR A 402 -17.66 -4.02 42.72
C THR A 402 -16.27 -3.93 43.39
N CYS A 403 -15.55 -2.83 43.20
CA CYS A 403 -14.18 -2.69 43.68
C CYS A 403 -14.07 -2.79 45.22
N ALA A 404 -13.23 -3.71 45.71
CA ALA A 404 -12.72 -3.72 47.08
C ALA A 404 -11.61 -2.66 47.28
N SER A 405 -11.01 -2.56 48.47
CA SER A 405 -9.93 -1.60 48.77
C SER A 405 -8.77 -1.69 47.76
N ARG A 406 -8.19 -0.54 47.35
CA ARG A 406 -7.15 -0.39 46.30
C ARG A 406 -7.60 -0.89 44.89
N CYS A 407 -8.24 -0.01 44.11
CA CYS A 407 -8.60 -0.26 42.70
C CYS A 407 -7.88 0.68 41.71
N GLY A 408 -7.86 0.31 40.43
CA GLY A 408 -7.30 1.13 39.34
C GLY A 408 -8.28 2.14 38.73
N CYS A 409 -9.45 2.40 39.29
CA CYS A 409 -10.49 3.18 38.62
C CYS A 409 -10.15 4.68 38.46
N SER A 410 -9.47 5.29 39.44
CA SER A 410 -9.07 6.71 39.45
C SER A 410 -7.58 6.94 39.15
N GLY A 411 -6.87 5.87 38.77
CA GLY A 411 -5.43 5.91 38.52
C GLY A 411 -5.04 6.78 37.33
N THR A 412 -3.82 7.28 37.34
CA THR A 412 -3.18 7.92 36.18
C THR A 412 -1.88 7.19 35.89
N VAL A 413 -1.63 6.87 34.62
CA VAL A 413 -0.40 6.21 34.18
C VAL A 413 0.17 6.93 32.98
N THR A 414 1.49 6.94 32.83
CA THR A 414 2.15 7.51 31.64
C THR A 414 2.88 6.39 30.92
N LEU A 415 2.49 6.12 29.67
CA LEU A 415 3.02 5.01 28.88
C LEU A 415 3.85 5.54 27.71
N PRO A 416 5.08 5.02 27.49
CA PRO A 416 5.86 5.35 26.30
C PRO A 416 5.26 4.68 25.06
N ASP A 417 5.67 5.16 23.88
CA ASP A 417 5.18 4.57 22.64
C ASP A 417 5.55 3.10 22.44
N SER A 418 6.69 2.71 23.03
CA SER A 418 7.21 1.34 23.08
C SER A 418 6.50 0.42 24.06
N TYR A 419 5.50 0.90 24.81
CA TYR A 419 4.67 0.02 25.63
C TYR A 419 3.67 -0.73 24.75
N LEU A 420 3.91 -2.05 24.59
CA LEU A 420 3.08 -2.95 23.80
C LEU A 420 2.82 -2.44 22.36
N PRO A 421 3.88 -2.15 21.59
CA PRO A 421 3.80 -1.35 20.36
C PRO A 421 3.03 -2.03 19.23
N ASN A 422 2.90 -3.35 19.26
CA ASN A 422 2.19 -4.18 18.28
C ASN A 422 0.73 -4.48 18.63
N ILE A 423 0.20 -3.91 19.72
CA ILE A 423 -1.22 -4.04 20.06
C ILE A 423 -1.87 -2.70 20.41
N ARG A 424 -1.09 -1.75 20.95
CA ARG A 424 -1.59 -0.41 21.27
C ARG A 424 -1.83 0.37 19.98
N GLN A 425 -2.94 1.10 19.92
CA GLN A 425 -3.34 1.97 18.81
C GLN A 425 -4.22 3.10 19.34
N ARG A 426 -4.30 4.21 18.61
CA ARG A 426 -5.09 5.39 19.01
C ARG A 426 -6.58 5.12 19.25
N ASN A 427 -7.18 4.23 18.45
CA ASN A 427 -8.58 3.86 18.53
C ASN A 427 -8.68 2.41 19.02
N PRO A 428 -9.34 2.14 20.16
CA PRO A 428 -9.44 0.80 20.71
C PRO A 428 -10.02 -0.19 19.70
N TYR A 429 -9.42 -1.37 19.62
CA TYR A 429 -9.84 -2.43 18.71
C TYR A 429 -11.33 -2.73 18.83
N GLY A 430 -11.98 -3.00 17.70
CA GLY A 430 -13.39 -3.41 17.62
C GLY A 430 -14.42 -2.29 17.85
N THR A 431 -13.99 -1.08 18.23
CA THR A 431 -14.88 0.09 18.38
C THR A 431 -15.33 0.65 17.03
N THR A 432 -16.44 1.40 17.00
CA THR A 432 -16.91 2.10 15.79
C THR A 432 -15.85 3.05 15.24
N LYS A 433 -15.08 3.70 16.12
CA LYS A 433 -13.99 4.60 15.72
C LYS A 433 -12.83 3.84 15.09
N TRP A 434 -12.47 2.68 15.62
CA TRP A 434 -11.44 1.82 15.05
C TRP A 434 -11.84 1.31 13.67
N PHE A 435 -13.11 0.94 13.44
CA PHE A 435 -13.57 0.55 12.11
C PHE A 435 -13.39 1.62 11.06
N LYS A 436 -13.86 2.84 11.36
CA LYS A 436 -13.70 3.99 10.44
C LYS A 436 -12.24 4.28 10.12
N ASP A 437 -11.36 3.98 11.08
CA ASP A 437 -9.93 4.18 10.95
C ASP A 437 -9.27 3.09 10.09
N TYR A 438 -9.52 1.83 10.44
CA TYR A 438 -8.96 0.65 9.78
C TYR A 438 -9.48 0.49 8.34
N TYR A 439 -10.73 0.86 8.07
CA TYR A 439 -11.34 0.83 6.73
C TYR A 439 -10.57 1.66 5.70
N ARG A 440 -9.75 2.63 6.12
CA ARG A 440 -8.91 3.43 5.22
C ARG A 440 -7.86 2.61 4.49
N ARG A 441 -7.54 1.40 4.97
CA ARG A 441 -6.72 0.39 4.27
C ARG A 441 -7.31 0.03 2.90
N ASN A 442 -8.62 0.11 2.72
CA ASN A 442 -9.25 -0.23 1.43
C ASN A 442 -8.76 0.63 0.25
N ALA A 443 -8.09 1.76 0.51
CA ALA A 443 -7.43 2.54 -0.53
C ALA A 443 -6.39 1.72 -1.30
N VAL A 444 -5.52 0.96 -0.61
CA VAL A 444 -4.52 0.11 -1.29
C VAL A 444 -5.16 -1.13 -1.91
N GLU A 445 -6.19 -1.71 -1.31
CA GLU A 445 -6.93 -2.82 -1.92
C GLU A 445 -7.59 -2.40 -3.24
N SER A 446 -8.16 -1.19 -3.27
CA SER A 446 -8.74 -0.62 -4.49
C SER A 446 -7.67 -0.38 -5.56
N ALA A 447 -6.50 0.13 -5.18
CA ALA A 447 -5.38 0.31 -6.10
C ALA A 447 -4.90 -1.04 -6.67
N ASN A 448 -4.77 -2.06 -5.83
CA ASN A 448 -4.41 -3.42 -6.22
C ASN A 448 -5.42 -4.01 -7.21
N SER A 449 -6.73 -3.87 -6.96
CA SER A 449 -7.77 -4.31 -7.90
C SER A 449 -7.66 -3.56 -9.23
N GLN A 450 -7.57 -2.24 -9.19
CA GLN A 450 -7.50 -1.41 -10.39
C GLN A 450 -6.27 -1.67 -11.25
N LEU A 451 -5.13 -2.01 -10.64
CA LEU A 451 -3.93 -2.42 -11.37
C LEU A 451 -4.12 -3.78 -12.06
N ARG A 452 -4.91 -4.70 -11.48
CA ARG A 452 -5.26 -5.96 -12.14
C ARG A 452 -6.31 -5.80 -13.23
N ASP A 453 -7.31 -4.96 -13.02
CA ASP A 453 -8.48 -4.89 -13.89
C ASP A 453 -8.27 -3.97 -15.10
N ALA A 454 -7.54 -2.85 -14.95
CA ALA A 454 -7.42 -1.81 -15.97
C ALA A 454 -6.03 -1.70 -16.62
N GLN A 455 -5.04 -2.37 -16.07
CA GLN A 455 -3.64 -2.40 -16.55
C GLN A 455 -3.10 -3.81 -16.31
N PRO A 456 -3.71 -4.87 -16.88
CA PRO A 456 -3.66 -6.22 -16.36
C PRO A 456 -2.22 -6.64 -16.08
N LEU A 457 -1.83 -6.56 -14.80
CA LEU A 457 -0.55 -7.03 -14.26
C LEU A 457 -0.51 -8.57 -14.24
N GLU A 458 -1.05 -9.17 -15.29
CA GLU A 458 -1.05 -10.59 -15.54
C GLU A 458 0.35 -11.05 -15.94
N ARG A 459 0.53 -12.36 -15.86
CA ARG A 459 1.76 -12.99 -16.25
C ARG A 459 2.10 -12.63 -17.70
N GLY A 460 3.27 -12.01 -17.88
CA GLY A 460 3.71 -11.56 -19.20
C GLY A 460 3.36 -10.11 -19.54
N TYR A 461 2.82 -9.33 -18.60
CA TYR A 461 2.63 -7.89 -18.77
C TYR A 461 3.96 -7.17 -19.06
N THR A 462 5.04 -7.58 -18.38
CA THR A 462 6.40 -7.36 -18.88
C THR A 462 6.98 -8.69 -19.36
N ARG A 463 7.93 -8.63 -20.30
CA ARG A 463 8.63 -9.81 -20.83
C ARG A 463 10.14 -9.68 -20.64
N VAL A 464 10.53 -9.47 -19.39
CA VAL A 464 11.94 -9.34 -18.97
C VAL A 464 12.21 -10.21 -17.74
N PHE A 465 13.44 -10.68 -17.62
CA PHE A 465 13.92 -11.37 -16.41
C PHE A 465 14.66 -10.42 -15.48
N GLY A 466 14.59 -10.70 -14.19
CA GLY A 466 15.26 -9.95 -13.13
C GLY A 466 14.39 -8.84 -12.55
N ARG A 467 14.50 -8.69 -11.23
CA ARG A 467 13.73 -7.76 -10.41
C ARG A 467 13.93 -6.31 -10.82
N ILE A 468 15.16 -5.91 -11.16
CA ILE A 468 15.51 -4.52 -11.48
C ILE A 468 14.74 -4.04 -12.73
N LYS A 469 14.75 -4.83 -13.80
CA LYS A 469 14.05 -4.45 -15.05
C LYS A 469 12.54 -4.45 -14.86
N ASN A 470 12.01 -5.42 -14.10
CA ASN A 470 10.60 -5.45 -13.74
C ASN A 470 10.19 -4.22 -12.91
N ALA A 471 10.93 -3.88 -11.86
CA ALA A 471 10.68 -2.70 -11.03
C ALA A 471 10.74 -1.40 -11.85
N PHE A 472 11.77 -1.27 -12.70
CA PHE A 472 11.93 -0.13 -13.60
C PHE A 472 10.74 0.04 -14.55
N LEU A 473 10.27 -1.04 -15.20
CA LEU A 473 9.12 -0.97 -16.08
C LEU A 473 7.82 -0.69 -15.31
N LEU A 474 7.57 -1.38 -14.20
CA LEU A 474 6.34 -1.19 -13.40
C LEU A 474 6.18 0.23 -12.86
N GLY A 475 7.25 1.00 -12.66
CA GLY A 475 7.16 2.42 -12.32
C GLY A 475 6.36 3.23 -13.34
N PHE A 476 6.45 2.91 -14.63
CA PHE A 476 5.66 3.57 -15.68
C PHE A 476 4.19 3.16 -15.60
N THR A 477 3.88 1.89 -15.30
CA THR A 477 2.50 1.43 -15.09
C THR A 477 1.85 2.15 -13.91
N ILE A 478 2.59 2.34 -12.82
CA ILE A 478 2.14 3.11 -11.66
C ILE A 478 1.86 4.56 -12.05
N PHE A 479 2.70 5.17 -12.89
CA PHE A 479 2.45 6.52 -13.41
C PHE A 479 1.10 6.60 -14.14
N ALA A 480 0.80 5.66 -15.04
CA ALA A 480 -0.47 5.63 -15.78
C ALA A 480 -1.67 5.39 -14.85
N HIS A 481 -1.51 4.52 -13.83
CA HIS A 481 -2.50 4.33 -12.79
C HIS A 481 -2.79 5.64 -12.04
N ASN A 482 -1.75 6.32 -11.58
CA ASN A 482 -1.85 7.59 -10.86
C ASN A 482 -2.52 8.68 -11.68
N GLN A 483 -2.16 8.80 -12.97
CA GLN A 483 -2.81 9.73 -13.91
C GLN A 483 -4.32 9.54 -13.89
N ARG A 484 -4.77 8.32 -14.14
CA ARG A 484 -6.19 7.97 -14.19
C ARG A 484 -6.87 8.18 -12.83
N CYS A 485 -6.23 7.78 -11.74
CA CYS A 485 -6.78 7.90 -10.39
C CYS A 485 -7.03 9.37 -10.02
N ILE A 486 -6.05 10.24 -10.25
CA ILE A 486 -6.14 11.67 -9.95
C ILE A 486 -7.20 12.33 -10.84
N VAL A 487 -7.12 12.13 -12.15
CA VAL A 487 -8.05 12.72 -13.11
C VAL A 487 -9.49 12.29 -12.83
N ASN A 488 -9.74 11.00 -12.64
CA ASN A 488 -11.10 10.50 -12.34
C ASN A 488 -11.64 11.04 -11.00
N HIS A 489 -10.79 11.19 -9.99
CA HIS A 489 -11.20 11.74 -8.70
C HIS A 489 -11.82 13.14 -8.85
N PHE A 490 -11.17 14.03 -9.58
CA PHE A 490 -11.64 15.40 -9.76
C PHE A 490 -12.77 15.49 -10.80
N HIS A 491 -12.68 14.74 -11.91
CA HIS A 491 -13.73 14.72 -12.93
C HIS A 491 -15.08 14.23 -12.42
N LEU A 492 -15.11 13.12 -11.66
CA LEU A 492 -16.36 12.60 -11.08
C LEU A 492 -17.00 13.59 -10.09
N ARG A 493 -16.23 14.56 -9.59
CA ARG A 493 -16.68 15.65 -8.72
C ARG A 493 -16.93 16.95 -9.46
N ARG A 494 -16.80 16.97 -10.79
CA ARG A 494 -16.90 18.17 -11.63
C ARG A 494 -15.95 19.29 -11.20
N GLN A 495 -14.75 18.90 -10.77
CA GLN A 495 -13.68 19.80 -10.33
C GLN A 495 -12.52 19.74 -11.33
N ASN A 496 -11.84 20.88 -11.50
CA ASN A 496 -10.56 20.91 -12.19
C ASN A 496 -9.48 20.22 -11.34
N VAL A 497 -8.53 19.58 -12.01
CA VAL A 497 -7.38 19.03 -11.33
C VAL A 497 -6.52 20.18 -10.78
N PRO A 498 -6.24 20.23 -9.47
CA PRO A 498 -5.49 21.31 -8.88
C PRO A 498 -4.05 21.41 -9.41
N PRO A 499 -3.45 22.62 -9.50
CA PRO A 499 -2.09 22.82 -10.05
C PRO A 499 -0.99 22.04 -9.32
N GLN A 500 -1.19 21.68 -8.05
CA GLN A 500 -0.25 20.84 -7.31
C GLN A 500 -0.14 19.40 -7.85
N PHE A 501 -1.00 18.99 -8.79
CA PHE A 501 -0.86 17.78 -9.59
C PHE A 501 -0.48 18.17 -11.03
N PRO A 502 0.78 18.58 -11.28
CA PRO A 502 1.17 19.31 -12.49
C PRO A 502 1.12 18.46 -13.77
N LEU A 503 1.12 17.14 -13.66
CA LEU A 503 1.21 16.22 -14.80
C LEU A 503 -0.14 15.64 -15.24
N THR A 504 -1.24 16.08 -14.63
CA THR A 504 -2.58 15.46 -14.78
C THR A 504 -3.60 16.35 -15.52
N HIS A 505 -3.14 17.37 -16.25
CA HIS A 505 -4.04 18.30 -16.93
C HIS A 505 -4.78 17.64 -18.10
N ARG A 506 -6.06 17.36 -17.88
CA ARG A 506 -7.09 17.43 -18.93
C ARG A 506 -7.90 18.69 -18.61
N PRO A 507 -7.89 19.73 -19.46
CA PRO A 507 -8.85 20.83 -19.29
C PRO A 507 -10.27 20.24 -19.34
N LEU A 508 -11.16 20.65 -18.43
CA LEU A 508 -12.59 20.46 -18.64
C LEU A 508 -12.96 21.32 -19.85
N THR A 509 -13.05 20.73 -21.04
CA THR A 509 -13.74 21.40 -22.14
C THR A 509 -15.21 21.54 -21.79
N PRO A 510 -15.87 22.69 -22.05
CA PRO A 510 -17.29 22.88 -21.81
C PRO A 510 -18.21 21.87 -22.53
N ASP A 511 -17.70 21.11 -23.50
CA ASP A 511 -18.49 20.27 -24.42
C ASP A 511 -18.64 18.79 -24.06
N THR A 512 -18.21 18.35 -22.87
CA THR A 512 -18.62 17.01 -22.37
C THR A 512 -19.87 17.11 -21.49
N GLN A 513 -20.93 17.74 -22.01
CA GLN A 513 -22.28 17.37 -21.59
C GLN A 513 -22.53 15.97 -22.16
N ALA A 514 -22.56 14.96 -21.30
CA ALA A 514 -23.13 13.67 -21.67
C ALA A 514 -24.53 13.94 -22.26
N PRO A 515 -24.92 13.34 -23.41
CA PRO A 515 -26.28 13.44 -23.88
C PRO A 515 -27.19 12.99 -22.74
N ALA A 516 -28.19 13.80 -22.39
CA ALA A 516 -29.19 13.42 -21.41
C ALA A 516 -29.70 12.01 -21.75
N PRO A 517 -29.86 11.13 -20.74
CA PRO A 517 -30.34 9.78 -20.99
C PRO A 517 -31.66 9.87 -21.76
N ARG A 518 -31.71 9.30 -22.96
CA ARG A 518 -32.96 9.15 -23.71
C ARG A 518 -33.87 8.30 -22.84
N HIS A 519 -34.90 8.91 -22.27
CA HIS A 519 -36.02 8.17 -21.70
C HIS A 519 -36.65 7.36 -22.83
N THR A 520 -36.35 6.06 -22.89
CA THR A 520 -37.12 5.09 -23.63
C THR A 520 -38.47 4.96 -22.94
N THR A 521 -39.45 5.72 -23.41
CA THR A 521 -40.87 5.49 -23.12
C THR A 521 -41.30 4.22 -23.84
N THR A 522 -41.08 3.06 -23.22
CA THR A 522 -41.80 1.83 -23.57
C THR A 522 -43.28 2.03 -23.23
N ARG A 523 -44.10 2.34 -24.25
CA ARG A 523 -45.56 2.24 -24.17
C ARG A 523 -45.95 0.76 -23.94
N PRO A 524 -46.85 0.46 -22.99
CA PRO A 524 -47.43 -0.87 -22.88
C PRO A 524 -48.26 -1.18 -24.13
N ARG A 525 -48.09 -2.38 -24.69
CA ARG A 525 -48.89 -2.92 -25.78
C ARG A 525 -50.26 -3.31 -25.22
N ALA A 526 -51.34 -2.81 -25.82
CA ALA A 526 -52.71 -3.17 -25.45
C ALA A 526 -52.95 -4.67 -25.70
N PRO A 527 -53.74 -5.36 -24.86
CA PRO A 527 -54.07 -6.75 -25.06
C PRO A 527 -55.08 -6.90 -26.21
N SER A 528 -54.83 -7.87 -27.08
CA SER A 528 -55.75 -8.33 -28.11
C SER A 528 -56.07 -9.80 -27.83
N GLY A 529 -57.34 -10.11 -27.55
CA GLY A 529 -57.87 -11.48 -27.42
C GLY A 529 -57.92 -11.99 -25.99
#